data_AF-A0A1F6K960-F1
#
_entry.id   AF-A0A1F6K960-F1
#
_cell.length_a   1.000
_cell.length_b   1.000
_cell.length_c   1.000
_cell.angle_alpha   90.00
_cell.angle_beta   90.00
_cell.angle_gamma   90.00
#
_symmetry.space_group_name_H-M   'P 1'
#
loop_
_entity.id
_entity.type
_entity.pdbx_description
1 polymer ?
#
loop_
_entity_poly.entity_id
_entity_poly.type
_entity_poly.pdbx_seq_one_letter_code
_entity_poly.pdbx_strand_id
1 'polypeptide(L)'
;MKKLLYFVIVTWVCISIIRTIYNVSKIVTEEKDWIFITEDRKREKIFGDLHPFLKFVEKNTPQNSSILFLSSGGKAHYLGRYYLYPRKLMYVASQKKISAVLKNCSCSYLLIYQTNDSTHNKNKSFSWPSVQGKIVAQYSSKNDFNNVARLYKL
;
A
#
# COMPACT_ATOMS: atom_id res chain seq x y z
N MET A 1 -40.45 -17.62 -45.45
CA MET A 1 -40.24 -17.44 -43.99
C MET A 1 -39.07 -18.25 -43.43
N LYS A 2 -38.98 -19.58 -43.62
CA LYS A 2 -37.89 -20.40 -43.04
C LYS A 2 -36.47 -19.89 -43.36
N LYS A 3 -36.20 -19.51 -44.61
CA LYS A 3 -34.90 -18.94 -45.04
C LYS A 3 -34.53 -17.63 -44.31
N LEU A 4 -35.53 -16.78 -44.05
CA LEU A 4 -35.34 -15.52 -43.31
C LEU A 4 -34.99 -15.79 -41.84
N LEU A 5 -35.66 -16.77 -41.22
CA LEU A 5 -35.39 -17.18 -39.84
C LEU A 5 -33.97 -17.75 -39.69
N TYR A 6 -33.54 -18.62 -40.62
CA TYR A 6 -32.15 -19.12 -40.64
C TYR A 6 -31.14 -17.98 -40.78
N PHE A 7 -31.40 -17.02 -41.66
CA PHE A 7 -30.53 -15.85 -41.85
C PHE A 7 -30.38 -15.03 -40.56
N VAL A 8 -31.48 -14.78 -39.83
CA VAL A 8 -31.46 -14.04 -38.56
C VAL A 8 -30.66 -14.81 -37.49
N ILE A 9 -30.86 -16.12 -37.38
CA ILE A 9 -30.13 -16.94 -36.38
C ILE A 9 -28.63 -16.95 -36.68
N VAL A 10 -28.24 -17.17 -37.93
CA VAL A 10 -26.82 -17.17 -38.33
C VAL A 10 -26.19 -15.81 -38.08
N THR A 11 -26.88 -14.73 -38.46
CA THR A 11 -26.40 -13.36 -38.22
C THR A 11 -26.22 -13.08 -36.73
N TRP A 12 -27.17 -13.51 -35.90
CA TRP A 12 -27.10 -13.33 -34.45
C TRP A 12 -25.94 -14.11 -33.81
N VAL A 13 -25.70 -15.34 -34.28
CA VAL A 13 -24.54 -16.15 -33.85
C VAL A 13 -23.24 -15.48 -34.27
N CYS A 14 -23.13 -15.01 -35.53
CA CYS A 14 -21.94 -14.32 -36.01
C CYS A 14 -21.63 -13.04 -35.20
N ILE A 15 -22.64 -12.22 -34.93
CA ILE A 15 -22.48 -11.00 -34.10
C ILE A 15 -22.03 -11.37 -32.69
N SER A 16 -22.60 -12.42 -32.09
CA SER A 16 -22.21 -12.88 -30.76
C SER A 16 -20.75 -13.36 -30.71
N ILE A 17 -20.31 -14.11 -31.72
CA ILE A 17 -18.92 -14.57 -31.84
C ILE A 17 -17.98 -13.37 -32.00
N ILE A 18 -18.28 -12.44 -32.91
CA ILE A 18 -17.46 -11.24 -33.14
C ILE A 18 -17.34 -10.42 -31.85
N ARG A 19 -18.43 -10.22 -31.11
CA ARG A 19 -18.42 -9.50 -29.83
C ARG A 19 -17.53 -10.19 -28.79
N THR A 20 -17.56 -11.52 -28.76
CA THR A 20 -16.74 -12.31 -27.84
C THR A 20 -15.26 -12.18 -28.19
N ILE A 21 -14.92 -12.32 -29.47
CA ILE A 21 -13.54 -12.15 -29.96
C ILE A 21 -13.05 -10.72 -29.68
N TYR A 22 -13.87 -9.70 -29.93
CA TYR A 22 -13.54 -8.32 -29.63
C TYR A 22 -13.26 -8.11 -28.13
N ASN A 23 -14.11 -8.64 -27.24
CA ASN A 23 -13.90 -8.53 -25.81
C ASN A 23 -12.64 -9.25 -25.34
N VAL A 24 -12.39 -10.47 -25.83
CA VAL A 24 -11.17 -11.23 -25.50
C VAL A 24 -9.94 -10.50 -26.03
N SER A 25 -9.98 -10.03 -27.27
CA SER A 25 -8.89 -9.24 -27.86
C SER A 25 -8.62 -8.01 -27.03
N LYS A 26 -9.66 -7.28 -26.62
CA LYS A 26 -9.56 -6.08 -25.78
C LYS A 26 -8.89 -6.38 -24.44
N ILE A 27 -9.31 -7.44 -23.74
CA ILE A 27 -8.67 -7.88 -22.49
C ILE A 27 -7.20 -8.22 -22.73
N VAL A 28 -6.89 -8.95 -23.80
CA VAL A 28 -5.51 -9.33 -24.12
C VAL A 28 -4.64 -8.13 -24.53
N THR A 29 -5.21 -7.10 -25.16
CA THR A 29 -4.46 -5.92 -25.61
C THR A 29 -4.35 -4.83 -24.55
N GLU A 30 -5.41 -4.57 -23.78
CA GLU A 30 -5.47 -3.49 -22.79
C GLU A 30 -5.02 -3.97 -21.39
N GLU A 31 -5.29 -5.23 -21.04
CA GLU A 31 -4.98 -5.78 -19.70
C GLU A 31 -3.74 -6.70 -19.69
N LYS A 32 -3.01 -6.80 -20.81
CA LYS A 32 -1.76 -7.60 -20.92
C LYS A 32 -0.79 -7.31 -19.76
N ASP A 33 -0.66 -6.02 -19.43
CA ASP A 33 0.23 -5.52 -18.39
C ASP A 33 -0.21 -5.89 -16.97
N TRP A 34 -1.44 -6.38 -16.79
CA TRP A 34 -2.01 -6.83 -15.53
C TRP A 34 -2.03 -8.37 -15.43
N ILE A 35 -2.29 -9.06 -16.53
CA ILE A 35 -2.41 -10.52 -16.56
C ILE A 35 -1.06 -11.20 -16.28
N PHE A 36 0.05 -10.65 -16.80
CA PHE A 36 1.38 -11.26 -16.67
C PHE A 36 2.19 -10.79 -15.45
N ILE A 37 1.65 -9.89 -14.62
CA ILE A 37 2.36 -9.41 -13.43
C ILE A 37 1.93 -10.16 -12.17
N THR A 38 2.89 -10.45 -11.29
CA THR A 38 2.63 -11.06 -9.98
C THR A 38 1.72 -10.18 -9.12
N GLU A 39 0.95 -10.77 -8.20
CA GLU A 39 0.08 -10.04 -7.26
C GLU A 39 0.82 -8.93 -6.49
N ASP A 40 2.07 -9.16 -6.10
CA ASP A 40 2.90 -8.15 -5.44
C ASP A 40 3.18 -6.94 -6.34
N ARG A 41 3.46 -7.18 -7.62
CA ARG A 41 3.65 -6.12 -8.63
C ARG A 41 2.34 -5.39 -8.92
N LYS A 42 1.19 -6.08 -8.89
CA LYS A 42 -0.13 -5.43 -8.98
C LYS A 42 -0.33 -4.49 -7.80
N ARG A 43 -0.04 -4.95 -6.58
CA ARG A 43 -0.14 -4.14 -5.35
C ARG A 43 0.82 -2.96 -5.37
N GLU A 44 2.05 -3.14 -5.88
CA GLU A 44 3.00 -2.04 -6.11
C GLU A 44 2.46 -1.04 -7.15
N LYS A 45 1.87 -1.49 -8.26
CA LYS A 45 1.22 -0.59 -9.24
C LYS A 45 0.03 0.18 -8.65
N ILE A 46 -0.79 -0.45 -7.80
CA ILE A 46 -2.00 0.17 -7.21
C ILE A 46 -1.65 1.13 -6.07
N PHE A 47 -0.76 0.71 -5.16
CA PHE A 47 -0.48 1.44 -3.92
C PHE A 47 0.84 2.23 -3.98
N GLY A 48 1.61 2.09 -5.06
CA GLY A 48 2.92 2.71 -5.19
C GLY A 48 3.85 2.29 -4.07
N ASP A 49 4.62 3.26 -3.58
CA ASP A 49 5.65 3.09 -2.55
C ASP A 49 5.14 2.61 -1.19
N LEU A 50 3.83 2.72 -0.94
CA LEU A 50 3.22 2.24 0.29
C LEU A 50 3.31 0.72 0.41
N HIS A 51 3.18 -0.02 -0.68
CA HIS A 51 3.26 -1.49 -0.63
C HIS A 51 4.65 -2.00 -0.20
N PRO A 52 5.77 -1.61 -0.85
CA PRO A 52 7.11 -2.00 -0.40
C PRO A 52 7.44 -1.47 0.99
N PHE A 53 6.94 -0.28 1.38
CA PHE A 53 7.03 0.22 2.75
C PHE A 53 6.35 -0.71 3.76
N LEU A 54 5.11 -1.16 3.50
CA LEU A 54 4.40 -2.07 4.40
C LEU A 54 5.11 -3.42 4.51
N LYS A 55 5.60 -3.98 3.40
CA LYS A 55 6.44 -5.19 3.42
C LYS A 55 7.72 -5.01 4.24
N PHE A 56 8.34 -3.83 4.18
CA PHE A 56 9.49 -3.50 5.02
C PHE A 56 9.13 -3.56 6.51
N VAL A 57 7.99 -3.00 6.92
CA VAL A 57 7.55 -3.06 8.32
C VAL A 57 7.28 -4.50 8.75
N GLU A 58 6.58 -5.27 7.90
CA GLU A 58 6.28 -6.68 8.15
C GLU A 58 7.54 -7.52 8.38
N LYS A 59 8.55 -7.36 7.51
CA LYS A 59 9.81 -8.11 7.59
C LYS A 59 10.64 -7.79 8.84
N ASN A 60 10.54 -6.57 9.36
CA ASN A 60 11.38 -6.08 10.45
C ASN A 60 10.67 -6.05 11.82
N THR A 61 9.42 -6.52 11.89
CA THR A 61 8.66 -6.54 13.15
C THR A 61 7.96 -7.88 13.37
N PRO A 62 7.94 -8.42 14.61
CA PRO A 62 7.19 -9.62 14.94
C PRO A 62 5.68 -9.45 14.75
N GLN A 63 4.95 -10.54 14.47
CA GLN A 63 3.51 -10.52 14.20
C GLN A 63 2.65 -9.93 15.35
N ASN A 64 3.02 -10.14 16.62
CA ASN A 64 2.25 -9.65 17.78
C ASN A 64 2.78 -8.32 18.36
N SER A 65 3.58 -7.59 17.59
CA SER A 65 4.16 -6.32 18.07
C SER A 65 3.14 -5.17 18.05
N SER A 66 3.32 -4.24 18.99
CA SER A 66 2.67 -2.93 19.00
C SER A 66 3.59 -1.89 18.37
N ILE A 67 3.09 -1.21 17.33
CA ILE A 67 3.85 -0.25 16.55
C ILE A 67 3.16 1.11 16.65
N LEU A 68 3.86 2.08 17.22
CA LEU A 68 3.44 3.46 17.18
C LEU A 68 3.85 4.06 15.83
N PHE A 69 2.87 4.44 15.02
CA PHE A 69 3.07 4.94 13.68
C PHE A 69 2.90 6.46 13.63
N LEU A 70 4.01 7.16 13.44
CA LEU A 70 4.03 8.57 13.07
C LEU A 70 3.95 8.67 11.55
N SER A 71 2.79 9.07 11.06
CA SER A 71 2.58 9.39 9.66
C SER A 71 1.73 10.64 9.55
N SER A 72 2.02 11.40 8.52
CA SER A 72 1.32 12.62 8.16
C SER A 72 -0.03 12.38 7.44
N GLY A 73 -0.65 11.21 7.53
CA GLY A 73 -1.90 10.96 6.82
C GLY A 73 -2.59 9.67 7.23
N GLY A 74 -3.90 9.62 7.00
CA GLY A 74 -4.71 8.45 7.33
C GLY A 74 -4.43 7.24 6.42
N LYS A 75 -4.19 7.45 5.12
CA LYS A 75 -4.14 6.36 4.12
C LYS A 75 -3.08 5.29 4.44
N ALA A 76 -1.85 5.69 4.71
CA ALA A 76 -0.77 4.76 5.07
C ALA A 76 -1.09 3.99 6.36
N HIS A 77 -1.73 4.66 7.32
CA HIS A 77 -2.13 4.06 8.59
C HIS A 77 -3.27 3.05 8.41
N TYR A 78 -4.30 3.39 7.65
CA TYR A 78 -5.43 2.51 7.36
C TYR A 78 -5.00 1.26 6.58
N LEU A 79 -4.20 1.44 5.52
CA LEU A 79 -3.64 0.32 4.77
C LEU A 79 -2.72 -0.52 5.66
N GLY A 80 -1.90 0.13 6.48
CA GLY A 80 -1.03 -0.55 7.44
C GLY A 80 -1.80 -1.46 8.38
N ARG A 81 -2.91 -0.99 8.97
CA ARG A 81 -3.76 -1.83 9.84
C ARG A 81 -4.25 -3.10 9.16
N TYR A 82 -4.63 -3.00 7.88
CA TYR A 82 -5.12 -4.13 7.11
C TYR A 82 -4.00 -5.11 6.77
N TYR A 83 -2.89 -4.62 6.20
CA TYR A 83 -1.81 -5.46 5.70
C TYR A 83 -0.86 -5.99 6.78
N LEU A 84 -0.73 -5.30 7.92
CA LEU A 84 0.21 -5.68 8.97
C LEU A 84 -0.44 -6.51 10.09
N TYR A 85 -1.74 -6.78 10.01
CA TYR A 85 -2.42 -7.68 10.95
C TYR A 85 -1.65 -9.01 11.08
N PRO A 86 -1.42 -9.54 12.31
CA PRO A 86 -2.04 -9.16 13.58
C PRO A 86 -1.31 -8.06 14.38
N ARG A 87 -0.37 -7.31 13.78
CA ARG A 87 0.36 -6.23 14.47
C ARG A 87 -0.57 -5.09 14.87
N LYS A 88 -0.39 -4.54 16.07
CA LYS A 88 -1.21 -3.44 16.58
C LYS A 88 -0.61 -2.10 16.17
N LEU A 89 -1.25 -1.42 15.21
CA LEU A 89 -0.83 -0.09 14.75
C LEU A 89 -1.61 1.04 15.43
N MET A 90 -0.87 1.85 16.19
CA MET A 90 -1.37 3.07 16.81
C MET A 90 -0.95 4.29 15.99
N TYR A 91 -1.89 5.17 15.67
CA TYR A 91 -1.61 6.35 14.86
C TYR A 91 -1.27 7.55 15.73
N VAL A 92 -0.26 8.30 15.31
CA VAL A 92 0.02 9.63 15.85
C VAL A 92 0.25 10.59 14.69
N ALA A 93 -0.56 11.65 14.64
CA ALA A 93 -0.49 12.66 13.57
C ALA A 93 0.69 13.64 13.73
N SER A 94 1.22 13.79 14.96
CA SER A 94 2.23 14.80 15.27
C SER A 94 3.29 14.27 16.21
N GLN A 95 4.54 14.56 15.88
CA GLN A 95 5.71 14.19 16.66
C GLN A 95 5.63 14.67 18.12
N LYS A 96 4.99 15.83 18.37
CA LYS A 96 4.80 16.39 19.72
C LYS A 96 3.97 15.47 20.65
N LYS A 97 3.10 14.63 20.09
CA LYS A 97 2.22 13.74 20.87
C LYS A 97 2.84 12.38 21.18
N ILE A 98 3.95 12.01 20.54
CA ILE A 98 4.56 10.68 20.68
C ILE A 98 4.93 10.39 22.13
N SER A 99 5.63 11.31 22.82
CA SER A 99 6.06 11.08 24.20
C SER A 99 4.88 10.89 25.16
N ALA A 100 3.77 11.61 24.94
CA ALA A 100 2.56 11.45 25.73
C ALA A 100 1.89 10.08 25.49
N VAL A 101 1.89 9.61 24.24
CA VAL A 101 1.31 8.29 23.89
C VAL A 101 2.19 7.15 24.41
N LEU A 102 3.51 7.26 24.31
CA LEU A 102 4.45 6.26 24.81
C LEU A 102 4.41 6.12 26.35
N LYS A 103 4.06 7.19 27.08
CA LYS A 103 3.82 7.10 28.53
C LYS A 103 2.58 6.27 28.88
N ASN A 104 1.58 6.26 28.01
CA ASN A 104 0.28 5.63 28.25
C ASN A 104 0.12 4.29 27.51
N CYS A 105 1.08 3.89 26.68
CA CYS A 105 1.02 2.66 25.91
C CYS A 105 2.40 1.99 25.80
N SER A 106 2.45 0.68 26.09
CA SER A 106 3.60 -0.18 25.88
C SER A 106 3.75 -0.55 24.39
N CYS A 107 4.25 0.39 23.60
CA CYS A 107 4.64 0.14 22.21
C CYS A 107 6.01 -0.53 22.14
N SER A 108 6.14 -1.63 21.39
CA SER A 108 7.43 -2.30 21.14
C SER A 108 8.28 -1.57 20.10
N TYR A 109 7.64 -0.86 19.18
CA TYR A 109 8.31 -0.14 18.09
C TYR A 109 7.71 1.24 17.87
N LEU A 110 8.56 2.16 17.40
CA LEU A 110 8.17 3.43 16.82
C LEU A 110 8.55 3.44 15.33
N LEU A 111 7.58 3.70 14.48
CA LEU A 111 7.73 3.80 13.04
C LEU A 111 7.48 5.24 12.61
N ILE A 112 8.48 5.86 11.99
CA ILE A 112 8.39 7.21 11.43
C ILE A 112 8.41 7.07 9.92
N TYR A 113 7.37 7.57 9.23
CA TYR A 113 7.29 7.59 7.78
C TYR A 113 7.14 9.02 7.27
N GLN A 114 8.14 9.46 6.51
CA GLN A 114 8.16 10.75 5.83
C GLN A 114 7.79 10.53 4.37
N THR A 115 6.90 11.37 3.84
CA THR A 115 6.45 11.33 2.45
C THR A 115 6.39 12.74 1.88
N ASN A 116 6.67 12.90 0.59
CA ASN A 116 6.62 14.18 -0.12
C ASN A 116 5.21 14.76 -0.31
N ASP A 117 4.17 14.00 -0.02
CA ASP A 117 2.80 14.44 -0.24
C ASP A 117 2.50 15.70 0.59
N SER A 118 2.33 16.84 -0.11
CA SER A 118 2.23 18.19 0.46
C SER A 118 0.94 18.40 1.28
N THR A 119 -0.07 17.54 1.06
CA THR A 119 -1.27 17.47 1.90
C THR A 119 -1.02 16.80 3.25
N HIS A 120 0.13 16.15 3.39
CA HIS A 120 0.48 15.32 4.51
C HIS A 120 1.70 15.90 5.25
N ASN A 121 2.76 16.35 4.60
CA ASN A 121 4.05 16.54 5.26
C ASN A 121 4.21 17.83 6.12
N LYS A 122 3.64 17.86 7.34
CA LYS A 122 3.99 18.87 8.37
C LYS A 122 5.22 18.49 9.21
N ASN A 123 5.74 17.27 9.08
CA ASN A 123 6.85 16.78 9.90
C ASN A 123 8.15 16.77 9.06
N LYS A 124 8.85 17.90 9.03
CA LYS A 124 10.09 18.09 8.24
C LYS A 124 11.35 17.46 8.84
N SER A 125 11.28 16.76 9.97
CA SER A 125 12.48 16.32 10.69
C SER A 125 12.46 14.85 11.10
N PHE A 126 13.48 14.13 10.64
CA PHE A 126 13.91 12.82 11.14
C PHE A 126 14.62 12.88 12.49
N SER A 127 15.03 14.06 12.96
CA SER A 127 15.69 14.21 14.25
C SER A 127 14.63 14.26 15.34
N TRP A 128 14.49 13.13 16.03
CA TRP A 128 13.87 13.12 17.35
C TRP A 128 15.01 13.17 18.38
N PRO A 129 15.09 14.22 19.23
CA PRO A 129 16.19 14.36 20.16
C PRO A 129 16.15 13.39 21.35
N SER A 130 15.16 12.51 21.48
CA SER A 130 14.90 11.81 22.74
C SER A 130 14.19 10.45 22.65
N VAL A 131 14.35 9.66 21.57
CA VAL A 131 13.98 8.23 21.68
C VAL A 131 15.14 7.55 22.41
N GLN A 132 14.86 6.86 23.52
CA GLN A 132 15.78 5.87 24.08
C GLN A 132 15.90 4.59 23.22
N GLY A 133 15.28 4.57 22.04
CA GLY A 133 15.16 3.40 21.18
C GLY A 133 16.25 3.31 20.11
N LYS A 134 16.69 2.09 19.82
CA LYS A 134 17.71 1.79 18.80
C LYS A 134 17.06 1.74 17.41
N ILE A 135 17.67 2.38 16.41
CA ILE A 135 17.29 2.20 15.01
C ILE A 135 17.58 0.75 14.63
N VAL A 136 16.54 0.02 14.24
CA VAL A 136 16.66 -1.38 13.82
C VAL A 136 16.58 -1.55 12.32
N ALA A 137 15.91 -0.63 11.61
CA ALA A 137 15.80 -0.69 10.16
C ALA A 137 15.48 0.68 9.57
N GLN A 138 15.91 0.90 8.32
CA GLN A 138 15.59 2.08 7.52
C GLN A 138 15.10 1.65 6.13
N TYR A 139 14.11 2.38 5.63
CA TYR A 139 13.53 2.21 4.31
C TYR A 139 13.69 3.49 3.51
N SER A 140 14.07 3.37 2.24
CA SER A 140 14.00 4.43 1.24
C SER A 140 13.22 3.88 0.07
N SER A 141 12.23 4.62 -0.41
CA SER A 141 11.55 4.27 -1.65
C SER A 141 12.54 4.28 -2.81
N LYS A 142 12.28 3.39 -3.78
CA LYS A 142 12.99 3.33 -5.06
C LYS A 142 12.49 4.39 -6.06
N ASN A 143 11.24 4.82 -5.92
CA ASN A 143 10.59 5.73 -6.87
C ASN A 143 10.67 7.20 -6.41
N ASP A 144 10.75 7.45 -5.10
CA ASP A 144 10.93 8.79 -4.54
C ASP A 144 11.86 8.76 -3.33
N PHE A 145 13.09 9.26 -3.49
CA PHE A 145 14.11 9.27 -2.44
C PHE A 145 13.72 10.09 -1.20
N ASN A 146 12.66 10.90 -1.28
CA ASN A 146 12.14 11.64 -0.13
C ASN A 146 11.15 10.83 0.70
N ASN A 147 10.65 9.70 0.16
CA ASN A 147 9.82 8.75 0.89
C ASN A 147 10.74 7.82 1.69
N VAL A 148 10.96 8.18 2.95
CA VAL A 148 11.90 7.48 3.84
C VAL A 148 11.16 7.07 5.11
N ALA A 149 11.45 5.86 5.60
CA ALA A 149 10.96 5.38 6.88
C ALA A 149 12.09 4.95 7.81
N ARG A 150 11.90 5.14 9.11
CA ARG A 150 12.79 4.60 10.14
C ARG A 150 11.99 3.85 11.19
N LEU A 151 12.47 2.67 11.52
CA LEU A 151 11.92 1.81 12.56
C LEU A 151 12.86 1.81 13.76
N TYR A 152 12.32 2.19 14.90
CA TYR A 152 12.99 2.21 16.19
C TYR A 152 12.40 1.12 17.08
N LYS A 153 13.26 0.34 17.72
CA LYS A 153 12.85 -0.57 18.79
C LYS A 153 12.92 0.18 20.11
N LEU A 154 11.81 0.23 20.82
CA LEU A 154 11.65 0.92 22.10
C LEU A 154 12.02 0.01 23.27
#